data_AF-A0AB37GF75-F1
#
_entry.id   AF-A0AB37GF75-F1
#
_cell.length_a   1.000
_cell.length_b   1.000
_cell.length_c   1.000
_cell.angle_alpha   90.00
_cell.angle_beta   90.00
_cell.angle_gamma   90.00
#
_symmetry.space_group_name_H-M   'P 1'
#
loop_
_entity.id
_entity.type
_entity.pdbx_description
1 polymer ?
#
loop_
_entity_poly.entity_id
_entity_poly.type
_entity_poly.pdbx_seq_one_letter_code
_entity_poly.pdbx_strand_id
1 'polypeptide(L)'
;MNKFYKGLIVSALSISSLALPALTNQAYAQEPAQIKQVVKPADAIGTVDFHMLRNSNVLLLNGYTRWEIVSGSHLISISPGGVVSSHSSLGTALVYAYDINDNYVIYKITVEPR
;
A
#
# COMPACT_ATOMS: atom_id res chain seq x y z
N MET A 1 -32.78 -55.34 -26.98
CA MET A 1 -33.30 -54.95 -25.66
C MET A 1 -32.27 -54.04 -24.99
N ASN A 2 -32.72 -52.90 -24.45
CA ASN A 2 -32.02 -51.89 -23.60
C ASN A 2 -30.98 -50.99 -24.32
N LYS A 3 -31.32 -49.77 -24.79
CA LYS A 3 -31.60 -48.49 -24.09
C LYS A 3 -30.50 -48.06 -23.11
N PHE A 4 -29.73 -47.02 -23.47
CA PHE A 4 -29.30 -45.98 -22.53
C PHE A 4 -29.24 -44.61 -23.22
N TYR A 5 -30.15 -43.74 -22.78
CA TYR A 5 -30.16 -42.30 -22.97
C TYR A 5 -29.11 -41.64 -22.09
N LYS A 6 -28.54 -40.51 -22.54
CA LYS A 6 -28.05 -39.34 -21.76
C LYS A 6 -27.46 -38.38 -22.80
N GLY A 7 -28.20 -37.41 -23.35
CA GLY A 7 -28.72 -36.25 -22.61
C GLY A 7 -27.58 -35.25 -22.38
N LEU A 8 -27.05 -34.66 -23.47
CA LEU A 8 -25.94 -33.70 -23.40
C LEU A 8 -26.52 -32.29 -23.21
N ILE A 9 -26.21 -31.72 -22.06
CA ILE A 9 -26.63 -30.40 -21.58
C ILE A 9 -25.90 -29.34 -22.39
N VAL A 10 -26.63 -28.40 -23.00
CA VAL A 10 -26.06 -27.16 -23.52
C VAL A 10 -26.81 -26.01 -22.88
N SER A 11 -26.25 -25.50 -21.77
CA SER A 11 -26.69 -24.26 -21.14
C SER A 11 -26.23 -23.09 -22.00
N ALA A 12 -27.15 -22.40 -22.68
CA ALA A 12 -26.85 -21.15 -23.36
C ALA A 12 -26.85 -20.01 -22.32
N LEU A 13 -25.66 -19.45 -22.06
CA LEU A 13 -25.49 -18.27 -21.22
C LEU A 13 -25.77 -17.03 -22.09
N SER A 14 -27.01 -16.54 -22.07
CA SER A 14 -27.39 -15.31 -22.78
C SER A 14 -26.90 -14.08 -22.02
N ILE A 15 -25.87 -13.42 -22.56
CA ILE A 15 -25.38 -12.11 -22.14
C ILE A 15 -26.08 -11.08 -23.02
N SER A 16 -27.02 -10.31 -22.47
CA SER A 16 -27.61 -9.18 -23.18
C SER A 16 -27.60 -7.91 -22.34
N SER A 17 -26.73 -7.00 -22.81
CA SER A 17 -26.79 -5.54 -22.80
C SER A 17 -26.80 -4.78 -21.47
N LEU A 18 -25.67 -4.10 -21.23
CA LEU A 18 -25.54 -2.84 -20.52
C LEU A 18 -26.59 -1.81 -20.97
N ALA A 19 -27.26 -1.16 -20.01
CA ALA A 19 -27.97 0.09 -20.24
C ALA A 19 -27.48 1.15 -19.22
N LEU A 20 -27.28 2.36 -19.75
CA LEU A 20 -26.52 3.50 -19.21
C LEU A 20 -27.13 4.10 -17.93
N PRO A 21 -26.32 4.63 -16.98
CA PRO A 21 -26.80 5.59 -16.01
C PRO A 21 -27.01 6.95 -16.68
N ALA A 22 -28.20 7.53 -16.54
CA ALA A 22 -28.48 8.91 -16.92
C ALA A 22 -27.74 9.87 -15.97
N LEU A 23 -27.06 10.83 -16.59
CA LEU A 23 -26.31 11.92 -15.97
C LEU A 23 -27.23 12.78 -15.09
N THR A 24 -27.09 12.69 -13.77
CA THR A 24 -27.68 13.67 -12.85
C THR A 24 -26.62 14.71 -12.49
N ASN A 25 -26.91 15.98 -12.82
CA ASN A 25 -26.10 17.14 -12.47
C ASN A 25 -25.90 17.20 -10.95
N GLN A 26 -24.71 16.86 -10.47
CA GLN A 26 -24.27 17.27 -9.15
C GLN A 26 -23.74 18.71 -9.30
N ALA A 27 -24.53 19.68 -8.86
CA ALA A 27 -24.06 21.05 -8.66
C ALA A 27 -22.95 20.99 -7.60
N TYR A 28 -21.70 21.11 -8.02
CA TYR A 28 -20.57 21.18 -7.11
C TYR A 28 -20.50 22.60 -6.54
N ALA A 29 -20.89 22.76 -5.28
CA ALA A 29 -20.60 23.96 -4.52
C ALA A 29 -19.07 24.07 -4.39
N GLN A 30 -18.53 25.16 -4.91
CA GLN A 30 -17.10 25.45 -4.89
C GLN A 30 -16.69 25.78 -3.45
N GLU A 31 -16.21 24.78 -2.72
CA GLU A 31 -15.54 24.97 -1.42
C GLU A 31 -14.20 25.70 -1.65
N PRO A 32 -13.74 26.55 -0.71
CA PRO A 32 -12.55 27.37 -0.90
C PRO A 32 -11.35 26.48 -1.17
N ALA A 33 -10.50 26.90 -2.11
CA ALA A 33 -9.25 26.24 -2.43
C ALA A 33 -8.38 26.08 -1.16
N GLN A 34 -8.55 24.97 -0.45
CA GLN A 34 -7.45 24.40 0.30
C GLN A 34 -6.42 24.06 -0.76
N ILE A 35 -5.32 24.78 -0.72
CA ILE A 35 -4.10 24.47 -1.45
C ILE A 35 -3.67 23.08 -0.95
N LYS A 36 -4.25 22.03 -1.54
CA LYS A 36 -3.60 20.74 -1.60
C LYS A 36 -2.33 21.04 -2.36
N GLN A 37 -1.23 21.18 -1.62
CA GLN A 37 0.09 21.02 -2.19
C GLN A 37 0.13 19.60 -2.77
N VAL A 38 -0.35 19.47 -4.00
CA VAL A 38 0.04 18.40 -4.90
C VAL A 38 1.50 18.71 -5.18
N VAL A 39 2.36 18.24 -4.29
CA VAL A 39 3.79 18.17 -4.54
C VAL A 39 3.92 17.33 -5.81
N LYS A 40 4.17 18.01 -6.93
CA LYS A 40 4.56 17.34 -8.16
C LYS A 40 5.79 16.48 -7.83
N PRO A 41 5.82 15.20 -8.23
CA PRO A 41 7.00 14.36 -8.04
C PRO A 41 8.07 14.86 -8.99
N ALA A 42 9.01 15.64 -8.46
CA ALA A 42 10.24 15.99 -9.13
C ALA A 42 11.38 15.52 -8.22
N ASP A 43 11.96 14.37 -8.56
CA ASP A 43 13.33 13.92 -8.26
C ASP A 43 13.86 13.99 -6.83
N ALA A 44 13.02 14.22 -5.82
CA ALA A 44 13.43 14.12 -4.43
C ALA A 44 13.14 12.70 -3.93
N ILE A 45 14.18 11.88 -3.91
CA ILE A 45 14.24 10.71 -3.02
C ILE A 45 14.05 11.27 -1.60
N GLY A 46 12.80 11.20 -1.11
CA GLY A 46 12.45 11.73 0.20
C GLY A 46 13.17 10.91 1.26
N THR A 47 13.89 11.58 2.17
CA THR A 47 14.36 10.94 3.39
C THR A 47 13.38 11.29 4.51
N VAL A 48 12.88 10.28 5.21
CA VAL A 48 11.96 10.41 6.34
C VAL A 48 12.69 9.94 7.59
N ASP A 49 13.01 10.88 8.49
CA ASP A 49 13.48 10.55 9.84
C ASP A 49 12.28 10.13 10.69
N PHE A 50 12.32 8.91 11.21
CA PHE A 50 11.29 8.34 12.07
C PHE A 50 11.89 7.87 13.38
N HIS A 51 11.26 8.21 14.50
CA HIS A 51 11.71 7.81 15.83
C HIS A 51 10.71 6.80 16.40
N MET A 52 11.21 5.66 16.87
CA MET A 52 10.39 4.62 17.47
C MET A 52 10.96 4.16 18.80
N LEU A 53 10.08 3.82 19.73
CA LEU A 53 10.50 3.26 21.01
C LEU A 53 10.97 1.81 20.84
N ARG A 54 11.91 1.40 21.68
CA ARG A 54 12.34 0.00 21.79
C ARG A 54 11.18 -0.94 22.13
N ASN A 55 11.17 -2.14 21.54
CA ASN A 55 10.12 -3.15 21.68
C ASN A 55 8.71 -2.63 21.34
N SER A 56 8.59 -1.84 20.28
CA SER A 56 7.32 -1.29 19.79
C SER A 56 7.03 -1.72 18.36
N ASN A 57 5.76 -1.63 17.98
CA ASN A 57 5.29 -1.94 16.64
C ASN A 57 4.58 -0.71 16.08
N VAL A 58 4.93 -0.30 14.88
CA VAL A 58 4.31 0.84 14.20
C VAL A 58 4.00 0.48 12.76
N LEU A 59 2.78 0.79 12.31
CA LEU A 59 2.41 0.69 10.90
C LEU A 59 2.96 1.91 10.15
N LEU A 60 4.14 1.78 9.54
CA LEU A 60 4.84 2.88 8.88
C LEU A 60 4.83 2.75 7.35
N LEU A 61 4.88 1.52 6.84
CA LEU A 61 5.09 1.24 5.42
C LEU A 61 3.79 0.84 4.71
N ASN A 62 2.65 1.19 5.28
CA ASN A 62 1.35 0.94 4.67
C ASN A 62 1.19 1.77 3.39
N GLY A 63 0.81 1.13 2.28
CA GLY A 63 0.67 1.77 0.97
C GLY A 63 1.90 1.65 0.06
N TYR A 64 3.03 1.13 0.56
CA TYR A 64 4.15 0.74 -0.29
C TYR A 64 3.99 -0.69 -0.80
N THR A 65 4.49 -0.96 -2.00
CA THR A 65 4.37 -2.28 -2.65
C THR A 65 5.51 -3.21 -2.23
N ARG A 66 6.68 -2.64 -1.92
CA ARG A 66 7.91 -3.37 -1.58
C ARG A 66 8.74 -2.55 -0.60
N TRP A 67 9.51 -3.21 0.24
CA TRP A 67 10.48 -2.57 1.13
C TRP A 67 11.71 -3.44 1.33
N GLU A 68 12.82 -2.79 1.65
CA GLU A 68 14.11 -3.43 1.87
C GLU A 68 14.82 -2.76 3.05
N ILE A 69 15.29 -3.56 4.00
CA ILE A 69 16.13 -3.07 5.10
C ILE A 69 17.57 -3.03 4.58
N VAL A 70 18.05 -1.83 4.25
CA VAL A 70 19.41 -1.60 3.75
C VAL A 70 20.43 -1.72 4.89
N SER A 71 20.06 -1.31 6.10
CA SER A 71 20.90 -1.43 7.29
C SER A 71 20.06 -1.53 8.57
N GLY A 72 20.59 -2.20 9.59
CA GLY A 72 19.95 -2.29 10.90
C GLY A 72 18.89 -3.39 11.01
N SER A 73 19.03 -4.50 10.28
CA SER A 73 18.13 -5.67 10.38
C SER A 73 18.14 -6.35 11.75
N HIS A 74 19.15 -6.08 12.59
CA HIS A 74 19.17 -6.50 14.00
C HIS A 74 18.41 -5.54 14.93
N LEU A 75 18.06 -4.35 14.45
CA LEU A 75 17.32 -3.32 15.20
C LEU A 75 15.82 -3.42 14.94
N ILE A 76 15.42 -3.74 13.72
CA ILE A 76 14.03 -3.80 13.29
C ILE A 76 13.73 -5.03 12.43
N SER A 77 12.46 -5.42 12.42
CA SER A 77 11.88 -6.33 11.44
C SER A 77 10.63 -5.69 10.82
N ILE A 78 10.29 -6.11 9.61
CA ILE A 78 9.14 -5.57 8.88
C ILE A 78 8.24 -6.73 8.47
N SER A 79 6.97 -6.65 8.85
CA SER A 79 5.98 -7.65 8.46
C SER A 79 5.50 -7.43 7.00
N PRO A 80 4.95 -8.47 6.34
CA PRO A 80 4.32 -8.36 5.02
C PRO A 80 3.21 -7.30 4.89
N GLY A 81 2.69 -6.77 6.00
CA GLY A 81 1.69 -5.69 6.02
C GLY A 81 2.27 -4.30 6.24
N GLY A 82 3.60 -4.13 6.21
CA GLY A 82 4.26 -2.84 6.43
C GLY A 82 4.33 -2.40 7.90
N VAL A 83 4.15 -3.32 8.84
CA VAL A 83 4.38 -3.07 10.28
C VAL A 83 5.86 -3.20 10.57
N VAL A 84 6.45 -2.12 11.08
CA VAL A 84 7.84 -2.07 11.54
C VAL A 84 7.86 -2.37 13.03
N SER A 85 8.57 -3.42 13.42
CA SER A 85 8.74 -3.86 14.81
C SER A 85 10.18 -3.62 15.24
N SER A 86 10.41 -2.93 16.35
CA SER A 86 11.74 -2.79 16.94
C SER A 86 12.07 -3.93 17.89
N HIS A 87 13.34 -4.32 17.89
CA HIS A 87 13.91 -5.27 18.84
C HIS A 87 14.42 -4.55 20.11
N SER A 88 15.22 -5.24 20.91
CA SER A 88 15.81 -4.73 22.17
C SER A 88 17.04 -3.83 21.96
N SER A 89 17.56 -3.76 20.74
CA SER A 89 18.77 -3.01 20.40
C SER A 89 18.46 -1.56 20.05
N LEU A 90 19.38 -0.65 20.37
CA LEU A 90 19.28 0.78 20.05
C LEU A 90 20.13 1.10 18.83
N GLY A 91 19.73 2.11 18.05
CA GLY A 91 20.49 2.56 16.89
C GLY A 91 19.59 3.09 15.78
N THR A 92 20.16 3.23 14.59
CA THR A 92 19.44 3.70 13.41
C THR A 92 19.43 2.65 12.32
N ALA A 93 18.23 2.29 11.84
CA ALA A 93 18.02 1.43 10.69
C ALA A 93 17.69 2.27 9.45
N LEU A 94 18.09 1.79 8.29
CA LEU A 94 17.76 2.39 6.99
C LEU A 94 16.88 1.42 6.21
N VAL A 95 15.74 1.91 5.76
CA VAL A 95 14.75 1.13 5.03
C VAL A 95 14.37 1.88 3.76
N TYR A 96 14.41 1.20 2.63
CA TYR A 96 13.90 1.73 1.37
C TYR A 96 12.50 1.20 1.15
N ALA A 97 11.54 2.09 0.92
CA ALA A 97 10.15 1.72 0.66
C ALA A 97 9.78 2.17 -0.75
N TYR A 98 9.29 1.26 -1.57
CA TYR A 98 9.01 1.45 -2.99
C TYR A 98 7.51 1.52 -3.25
N ASP A 99 7.08 2.48 -4.07
CA ASP A 99 5.69 2.60 -4.52
C ASP A 99 5.40 1.66 -5.71
N ILE A 100 4.22 1.78 -6.33
CA ILE A 100 3.85 0.97 -7.51
C ILE A 100 4.60 1.40 -8.79
N ASN A 101 5.23 2.56 -8.79
CA ASN A 101 5.97 3.13 -9.91
C ASN A 101 7.49 2.97 -9.73
N ASP A 102 7.92 2.15 -8.76
CA ASP A 102 9.32 1.97 -8.34
C ASP A 102 10.03 3.24 -7.84
N ASN A 103 9.28 4.29 -7.50
CA ASN A 103 9.84 5.41 -6.72
C ASN A 103 10.07 4.94 -5.30
N TYR A 104 11.15 5.41 -4.68
CA TYR A 104 11.48 5.02 -3.32
C TYR A 104 11.65 6.21 -2.36
N VAL A 105 11.29 5.94 -1.11
CA VAL A 105 11.49 6.82 0.04
C VAL A 105 12.45 6.11 0.99
N ILE A 106 13.42 6.87 1.49
CA ILE A 106 14.40 6.38 2.47
C ILE A 106 13.87 6.68 3.86
N TYR A 107 13.54 5.65 4.63
CA TYR A 107 13.20 5.76 6.03
C TYR A 107 14.44 5.57 6.90
N LYS A 108 14.78 6.60 7.66
CA LYS A 108 15.81 6.56 8.69
C LYS A 108 15.15 6.39 10.05
N ILE A 109 15.11 5.14 10.52
CA ILE A 109 14.36 4.75 11.71
C ILE A 109 15.32 4.69 12.90
N THR A 110 15.18 5.61 13.83
CA THR A 110 15.96 5.64 15.07
C THR A 110 15.19 4.95 16.18
N VAL A 111 15.77 3.89 16.75
CA VAL A 111 15.22 3.15 17.89
C VAL A 111 15.77 3.74 19.18
N GLU A 112 14.86 4.31 19.96
CA GLU A 112 15.15 5.00 21.21
C GLU A 112 14.80 4.15 22.45
N PRO A 113 15.48 4.41 23.58
CA PRO A 113 15.11 3.79 24.84
C PRO A 113 13.68 4.18 25.25
N ARG A 114 13.05 3.30 26.03
CA ARG A 114 11.71 3.52 26.60
C ARG A 114 11.82 4.15 27.98
#